data_AF-A0A7V6TKE9-F1
#
_entry.id   AF-A0A7V6TKE9-F1
#
_cell.length_a   1.000
_cell.length_b   1.000
_cell.length_c   1.000
_cell.angle_alpha   90.00
_cell.angle_beta   90.00
_cell.angle_gamma   90.00
#
_symmetry.space_group_name_H-M   'P 1'
#
loop_
_entity.id
_entity.type
_entity.pdbx_description
1 polymer ?
#
loop_
_entity_poly.entity_id
_entity_poly.type
_entity_poly.pdbx_seq_one_letter_code
_entity_poly.pdbx_strand_id
1 'polypeptide(L)'
;MKKAKENKKKIIFITLISVLLVILLIILPIVTIIAYESIFGKRFETESWALFSVYDYEGLRMERSDFQSDDITLAGYKYSKHNNETKGVIVIAHSLGGGGHNMYMPFVDYFCSQGYYVFAFDACGNDNSGGDSVKGLPQGLIDLDNAINHIKSVEEYKDLPLALFGHSWGAYAVGNVLYRQPQVKAVAMIAGFNETEEFMNKYLDKKKCFEPDPMLMGRIIEMFDTYCK
;
A
#
# COMPACT_ATOMS: atom_id res chain seq x y z
N MET A 1 35.72 22.97 52.76
CA MET A 1 35.64 21.63 52.11
C MET A 1 34.24 21.21 51.68
N LYS A 2 33.17 21.42 52.47
CA LYS A 2 31.78 20.99 52.14
C LYS A 2 31.22 21.63 50.85
N LYS A 3 31.40 22.95 50.68
CA LYS A 3 30.95 23.75 49.50
C LYS A 3 31.58 23.32 48.17
N ALA A 4 32.86 22.91 48.19
CA ALA A 4 33.56 22.40 47.01
C ALA A 4 33.04 21.02 46.58
N LYS A 5 32.67 20.17 47.55
CA LYS A 5 32.08 18.84 47.32
C LYS A 5 30.66 18.95 46.76
N GLU A 6 29.88 19.95 47.20
CA GLU A 6 28.56 20.28 46.65
C GLU A 6 28.64 20.82 45.21
N ASN A 7 29.60 21.71 44.91
CA ASN A 7 29.81 22.20 43.55
C ASN A 7 30.21 21.08 42.57
N LYS A 8 31.06 20.13 43.00
CA LYS A 8 31.43 18.96 42.19
C LYS A 8 30.23 18.06 41.89
N LYS A 9 29.35 17.83 42.86
CA LYS A 9 28.10 17.08 42.65
C LYS A 9 27.15 17.80 41.68
N LYS A 10 27.01 19.12 41.79
CA LYS A 10 26.22 19.92 40.86
C LYS A 10 26.75 19.86 39.43
N ILE A 11 28.08 19.96 39.25
CA ILE A 11 28.70 19.86 37.92
C ILE A 11 28.44 18.47 37.32
N ILE A 12 28.67 17.39 38.07
CA ILE A 12 28.40 16.01 37.60
C ILE A 12 26.93 15.84 37.20
N PHE A 13 26.01 16.36 38.02
CA PHE A 13 24.58 16.30 37.74
C PHE A 13 24.20 17.05 36.45
N ILE A 14 24.74 18.26 36.27
CA ILE A 14 24.53 19.06 35.04
C ILE A 14 25.09 18.30 33.84
N THR A 15 26.31 17.75 33.93
CA THR A 15 26.91 16.97 32.84
C THR A 15 26.06 15.75 32.47
N LEU A 16 25.55 15.01 33.45
CA LEU A 16 24.68 13.85 33.20
C LEU A 16 23.39 14.27 32.50
N ILE A 17 22.76 15.36 32.93
CA ILE A 17 21.56 15.91 32.26
C ILE A 17 21.90 16.35 30.84
N SER A 18 23.01 17.06 30.63
CA SER A 18 23.43 17.50 29.29
C SER A 18 23.66 16.32 28.35
N VAL A 19 24.30 15.24 28.83
CA VAL A 19 24.49 14.02 28.05
C VAL A 19 23.15 13.35 27.74
N LEU A 20 22.25 13.25 28.72
CA LEU A 20 20.91 12.71 28.51
C LEU A 20 20.13 13.52 27.46
N LEU A 21 20.18 14.85 27.53
CA LEU A 21 19.54 15.74 26.56
C LEU A 21 20.14 15.57 25.16
N VAL A 22 21.46 15.42 25.03
CA VAL A 22 22.10 15.13 23.74
C VAL A 22 21.62 13.78 23.18
N ILE A 23 21.51 12.74 24.01
CA ILE A 23 20.99 11.45 23.57
C ILE A 23 19.54 11.57 23.07
N LEU A 24 18.67 12.21 23.86
CA LEU A 24 17.24 12.30 23.55
C LEU A 24 16.93 13.23 22.37
N LEU A 25 17.64 14.36 22.26
CA LEU A 25 17.32 15.40 21.27
C LEU A 25 18.16 15.31 19.98
N ILE A 26 19.26 14.56 19.99
CA ILE A 26 20.15 14.46 18.84
C ILE A 26 20.31 13.00 18.40
N ILE A 27 20.79 12.13 19.29
CA ILE A 27 21.13 10.75 18.88
C ILE A 27 19.86 9.97 18.50
N LEU A 28 18.82 10.00 19.33
CA LEU A 28 17.58 9.28 19.05
C LEU A 28 16.91 9.72 17.74
N PRO A 29 16.70 11.02 17.46
CA PRO A 29 16.16 11.46 16.18
C PRO A 29 17.00 11.03 14.98
N ILE A 30 18.32 11.10 15.06
CA ILE A 30 19.21 10.66 13.98
C ILE A 30 19.05 9.16 13.72
N VAL A 31 19.04 8.34 14.76
CA VAL A 31 18.83 6.88 14.63
C VAL A 31 17.46 6.59 14.03
N THR A 32 16.42 7.31 14.45
CA THR A 32 15.08 7.17 13.88
C THR A 32 15.05 7.51 12.39
N ILE A 33 15.69 8.61 11.97
CA ILE A 33 15.79 8.98 10.55
C ILE A 33 16.52 7.90 9.76
N ILE A 34 17.67 7.41 10.24
CA ILE A 34 18.42 6.34 9.57
C ILE A 34 17.57 5.07 9.45
N ALA A 35 16.89 4.66 10.51
CA ALA A 35 16.01 3.50 10.49
C ALA A 35 14.85 3.69 9.50
N TYR A 36 14.23 4.87 9.50
CA TYR A 36 13.15 5.22 8.57
C TYR A 36 13.61 5.15 7.11
N GLU A 37 14.71 5.81 6.77
CA GLU A 37 15.28 5.81 5.42
C GLU A 37 15.74 4.41 4.99
N SER A 38 16.20 3.58 5.92
CA SER A 38 16.60 2.20 5.61
C SER A 38 15.44 1.32 5.13
N ILE A 39 14.21 1.66 5.51
CA ILE A 39 12.98 0.95 5.15
C ILE A 39 12.26 1.65 3.99
N PHE A 40 12.05 2.97 4.10
CA PHE A 40 11.19 3.73 3.21
C PHE A 40 11.94 4.58 2.17
N GLY A 41 13.23 4.82 2.37
CA GLY A 41 14.09 5.60 1.47
C GLY A 41 14.62 4.81 0.28
N LYS A 42 13.90 3.75 -0.15
CA LYS A 42 14.32 2.84 -1.21
C LYS A 42 13.17 2.54 -2.17
N ARG A 43 13.54 2.14 -3.39
CA ARG A 43 12.64 1.54 -4.37
C ARG A 43 12.53 0.03 -4.18
N PHE A 44 11.42 -0.54 -4.65
CA PHE A 44 11.21 -1.97 -4.70
C PHE A 44 10.82 -2.40 -6.11
N GLU A 45 11.42 -3.47 -6.58
CA GLU A 45 11.12 -4.08 -7.88
C GLU A 45 10.63 -5.50 -7.67
N THR A 46 9.65 -5.92 -8.45
CA THR A 46 9.17 -7.30 -8.44
C THR A 46 10.23 -8.21 -9.04
N GLU A 47 10.63 -9.20 -8.24
CA GLU A 47 11.58 -10.23 -8.65
C GLU A 47 11.04 -11.04 -9.84
N SER A 48 11.94 -11.49 -10.72
CA SER A 48 11.59 -12.19 -11.96
C SER A 48 10.65 -13.40 -11.78
N TRP A 49 10.78 -14.16 -10.69
CA TRP A 49 9.94 -15.32 -10.39
C TRP A 49 8.52 -14.96 -9.93
N ALA A 50 8.27 -13.69 -9.60
CA ALA A 50 6.98 -13.15 -9.17
C ALA A 50 6.35 -12.19 -10.21
N LEU A 51 6.97 -12.04 -11.39
CA LEU A 51 6.46 -11.27 -12.52
C LEU A 51 5.41 -12.06 -13.29
N PHE A 52 4.22 -12.20 -12.70
CA PHE A 52 3.06 -12.71 -13.42
C PHE A 52 2.56 -11.68 -14.43
N SER A 53 2.07 -12.15 -15.56
CA SER A 53 1.62 -11.34 -16.69
C SER A 53 0.21 -11.74 -17.13
N VAL A 54 -0.41 -10.94 -17.99
CA VAL A 54 -1.71 -11.31 -18.60
C VAL A 54 -1.66 -12.62 -19.39
N TYR A 55 -0.49 -13.01 -19.90
CA TYR A 55 -0.35 -14.22 -20.72
C TYR A 55 -0.46 -15.51 -19.90
N ASP A 56 -0.33 -15.41 -18.58
CA ASP A 56 -0.49 -16.54 -17.66
C ASP A 56 -1.98 -16.87 -17.41
N TYR A 57 -2.91 -16.02 -17.88
CA TYR A 57 -4.33 -16.12 -17.58
C TYR A 57 -5.21 -16.03 -18.83
N GLU A 58 -5.98 -17.08 -19.07
CA GLU A 58 -6.81 -17.18 -20.27
C GLU A 58 -7.87 -16.06 -20.35
N GLY A 59 -7.84 -15.33 -21.47
CA GLY A 59 -8.82 -14.29 -21.79
C GLY A 59 -8.63 -12.96 -21.04
N LEU A 60 -7.65 -12.87 -20.16
CA LEU A 60 -7.33 -11.63 -19.44
C LEU A 60 -6.66 -10.63 -20.38
N ARG A 61 -7.11 -9.38 -20.31
CA ARG A 61 -6.58 -8.26 -21.10
C ARG A 61 -6.11 -7.15 -20.16
N MET A 62 -5.12 -6.40 -20.60
CA MET A 62 -4.61 -5.23 -19.90
C MET A 62 -4.56 -4.03 -20.84
N GLU A 63 -5.02 -2.90 -20.34
CA GLU A 63 -4.88 -1.58 -20.94
C GLU A 63 -4.12 -0.66 -19.99
N ARG A 64 -3.09 0.02 -20.51
CA ARG A 64 -2.29 0.96 -19.74
C ARG A 64 -3.10 2.21 -19.43
N SER A 65 -3.07 2.68 -18.18
CA SER A 65 -3.85 3.83 -17.72
C SER A 65 -3.09 4.61 -16.65
N ASP A 66 -1.99 5.24 -17.06
CA ASP A 66 -1.10 5.99 -16.19
C ASP A 66 -1.73 7.29 -15.69
N PHE A 67 -1.33 7.71 -14.49
CA PHE A 67 -1.90 8.86 -13.81
C PHE A 67 -0.86 9.59 -12.96
N GLN A 68 -1.16 10.84 -12.58
CA GLN A 68 -0.27 11.63 -11.74
C GLN A 68 -0.59 11.41 -10.26
N SER A 69 0.46 11.28 -9.45
CA SER A 69 0.44 11.42 -8.00
C SER A 69 1.45 12.50 -7.61
N ASP A 70 0.95 13.69 -7.32
CA ASP A 70 1.74 14.92 -7.22
C ASP A 70 2.62 15.14 -8.48
N ASP A 71 3.94 15.23 -8.31
CA ASP A 71 4.91 15.43 -9.39
C ASP A 71 5.41 14.10 -10.02
N ILE A 72 4.81 12.97 -9.64
CA ILE A 72 5.26 11.64 -10.04
C ILE A 72 4.18 10.97 -10.90
N THR A 73 4.58 10.45 -12.05
CA THR A 73 3.72 9.58 -12.85
C THR A 73 3.72 8.18 -12.29
N LEU A 74 2.53 7.68 -11.97
CA LEU A 74 2.30 6.32 -11.53
C LEU A 74 1.76 5.46 -12.67
N ALA A 75 2.25 4.22 -12.65
CA ALA A 75 1.91 3.14 -13.52
C ALA A 75 0.53 2.59 -13.18
N GLY A 76 -0.46 2.82 -14.02
CA GLY A 76 -1.83 2.30 -13.85
C GLY A 76 -2.18 1.26 -14.92
N TYR A 77 -3.01 0.30 -14.54
CA TYR A 77 -3.36 -0.84 -15.37
C TYR A 77 -4.84 -1.16 -15.18
N LYS A 78 -5.60 -1.12 -16.27
CA LYS A 78 -6.96 -1.65 -16.32
C LYS A 78 -6.91 -3.08 -16.81
N TYR A 79 -7.53 -3.98 -16.07
CA TYR A 79 -7.70 -5.37 -16.42
C TYR A 79 -9.17 -5.71 -16.66
N SER A 80 -9.41 -6.55 -17.65
CA SER A 80 -10.75 -7.02 -17.99
C SER A 80 -10.72 -8.38 -18.67
N LYS A 81 -11.86 -9.08 -18.59
CA LYS A 81 -12.19 -10.22 -19.46
C LYS A 81 -13.41 -9.85 -20.31
N HIS A 82 -13.63 -10.59 -21.39
CA HIS A 82 -14.77 -10.34 -22.26
C HIS A 82 -16.09 -10.65 -21.52
N ASN A 83 -16.78 -9.59 -21.11
CA ASN A 83 -18.07 -9.63 -20.45
C ASN A 83 -19.03 -8.67 -21.17
N ASN A 84 -20.33 -8.96 -21.15
CA ASN A 84 -21.34 -8.12 -21.81
C ASN A 84 -21.63 -6.82 -21.03
N GLU A 85 -21.53 -6.86 -19.71
CA GLU A 85 -21.75 -5.75 -18.80
C GLU A 85 -20.83 -5.91 -17.58
N THR A 86 -20.25 -4.82 -17.10
CA THR A 86 -19.34 -4.83 -15.94
C THR A 86 -20.11 -4.51 -14.67
N LYS A 87 -19.86 -5.28 -13.60
CA LYS A 87 -20.54 -5.10 -12.31
C LYS A 87 -20.01 -3.89 -11.53
N GLY A 88 -18.81 -3.43 -11.84
CA GLY A 88 -18.12 -2.41 -11.05
C GLY A 88 -16.62 -2.41 -11.30
N VAL A 89 -15.92 -1.56 -10.56
CA VAL A 89 -14.46 -1.47 -10.57
C VAL A 89 -13.90 -1.86 -9.22
N ILE A 90 -12.93 -2.78 -9.20
CA ILE A 90 -12.14 -3.13 -8.02
C ILE A 90 -10.76 -2.51 -8.16
N VAL A 91 -10.37 -1.64 -7.24
CA VAL A 91 -9.01 -1.09 -7.19
C VAL A 91 -8.13 -1.92 -6.28
N ILE A 92 -7.00 -2.41 -6.78
CA ILE A 92 -6.03 -3.17 -6.00
C ILE A 92 -4.88 -2.26 -5.55
N ALA A 93 -4.70 -2.14 -4.23
CA ALA A 93 -3.53 -1.53 -3.60
C ALA A 93 -2.57 -2.62 -3.10
N HIS A 94 -1.35 -2.64 -3.64
CA HIS A 94 -0.35 -3.67 -3.36
C HIS A 94 0.36 -3.48 -2.01
N SER A 95 1.13 -4.50 -1.60
CA SER A 95 1.91 -4.49 -0.35
C SER A 95 3.27 -3.82 -0.48
N LEU A 96 3.87 -3.47 0.65
CA LEU A 96 5.21 -2.89 0.71
C LEU A 96 6.28 -3.98 0.48
N GLY A 97 7.30 -3.66 -0.30
CA GLY A 97 8.54 -4.43 -0.36
C GLY A 97 8.61 -5.53 -1.41
N GLY A 98 7.51 -5.85 -2.10
CA GLY A 98 7.45 -6.90 -3.13
C GLY A 98 7.52 -6.40 -4.58
N GLY A 99 7.79 -5.10 -4.77
CA GLY A 99 7.59 -4.42 -6.05
C GLY A 99 6.17 -3.90 -6.18
N GLY A 100 5.61 -3.96 -7.37
CA GLY A 100 4.29 -3.42 -7.72
C GLY A 100 3.17 -4.45 -7.64
N HIS A 101 2.18 -4.28 -8.50
CA HIS A 101 0.93 -5.06 -8.46
C HIS A 101 1.04 -6.47 -9.06
N ASN A 102 2.16 -6.83 -9.72
CA ASN A 102 2.31 -8.09 -10.49
C ASN A 102 1.99 -9.36 -9.66
N MET A 103 2.37 -9.40 -8.38
CA MET A 103 2.08 -10.56 -7.52
C MET A 103 0.57 -10.75 -7.23
N TYR A 104 -0.28 -9.80 -7.62
CA TYR A 104 -1.73 -9.84 -7.43
C TYR A 104 -2.48 -10.31 -8.67
N MET A 105 -1.79 -10.67 -9.76
CA MET A 105 -2.42 -11.17 -10.98
C MET A 105 -3.39 -12.35 -10.77
N PRO A 106 -3.18 -13.30 -9.84
CA PRO A 106 -4.21 -14.30 -9.52
C PRO A 106 -5.54 -13.70 -9.03
N PHE A 107 -5.47 -12.63 -8.23
CA PHE A 107 -6.65 -11.91 -7.73
C PHE A 107 -7.30 -11.09 -8.84
N VAL A 108 -6.49 -10.43 -9.67
CA VAL A 108 -6.94 -9.70 -10.86
C VAL A 108 -7.75 -10.62 -11.78
N ASP A 109 -7.18 -11.78 -12.13
CA ASP A 109 -7.84 -12.76 -12.98
C ASP A 109 -9.17 -13.25 -12.40
N TYR A 110 -9.16 -13.58 -11.11
CA TYR A 110 -10.35 -14.03 -10.41
C TYR A 110 -11.45 -12.96 -10.44
N PHE A 111 -11.15 -11.73 -10.06
CA PHE A 111 -12.12 -10.62 -10.06
C PHE A 111 -12.65 -10.30 -11.47
N CYS A 112 -11.79 -10.29 -12.49
CA CYS A 112 -12.23 -10.10 -13.86
C CYS A 112 -13.14 -11.23 -14.36
N SER A 113 -12.85 -12.47 -13.94
CA SER A 113 -13.69 -13.64 -14.23
C SER A 113 -15.07 -13.56 -13.55
N GLN A 114 -15.21 -12.75 -12.50
CA GLN A 114 -16.49 -12.52 -11.80
C GLN A 114 -17.30 -11.33 -12.35
N GLY A 115 -16.85 -10.70 -13.43
CA GLY A 115 -17.58 -9.61 -14.08
C GLY A 115 -17.13 -8.20 -13.67
N TYR A 116 -16.02 -8.05 -12.98
CA TYR A 116 -15.49 -6.74 -12.57
C TYR A 116 -14.39 -6.25 -13.51
N TYR A 117 -14.31 -4.93 -13.69
CA TYR A 117 -13.05 -4.33 -14.08
C TYR A 117 -12.12 -4.27 -12.86
N VAL A 118 -10.84 -4.51 -13.08
CA VAL A 118 -9.84 -4.37 -12.03
C VAL A 118 -8.88 -3.27 -12.43
N PHE A 119 -8.74 -2.26 -11.59
CA PHE A 119 -7.70 -1.26 -11.73
C PHE A 119 -6.60 -1.55 -10.73
N ALA A 120 -5.39 -1.80 -11.21
CA ALA A 120 -4.21 -1.94 -10.36
C ALA A 120 -3.21 -0.83 -10.71
N PHE A 121 -2.30 -0.55 -9.79
CA PHE A 121 -1.24 0.42 -10.02
C PHE A 121 0.01 0.02 -9.25
N ASP A 122 1.17 0.49 -9.69
CA ASP A 122 2.38 0.44 -8.90
C ASP A 122 2.48 1.76 -8.11
N ALA A 123 2.73 1.71 -6.81
CA ALA A 123 2.86 2.89 -5.97
C ALA A 123 4.18 3.63 -6.25
N CYS A 124 4.30 4.86 -5.75
CA CYS A 124 5.53 5.64 -5.80
C CYS A 124 6.72 4.81 -5.30
N GLY A 125 7.80 4.75 -6.08
CA GLY A 125 8.98 3.96 -5.72
C GLY A 125 8.91 2.48 -6.07
N ASN A 126 7.89 2.02 -6.81
CA ASN A 126 7.70 0.62 -7.14
C ASN A 126 7.64 0.38 -8.66
N ASP A 127 8.26 -0.71 -9.13
CA ASP A 127 8.21 -1.21 -10.51
C ASP A 127 8.23 -0.09 -11.57
N ASN A 128 7.15 0.02 -12.36
CA ASN A 128 7.04 0.93 -13.50
C ASN A 128 6.64 2.35 -13.11
N SER A 129 6.36 2.61 -11.82
CA SER A 129 6.06 3.95 -11.32
C SER A 129 7.31 4.76 -11.01
N GLY A 130 7.22 6.07 -11.17
CA GLY A 130 8.31 6.98 -10.83
C GLY A 130 8.59 7.10 -9.32
N GLY A 131 9.54 7.97 -8.97
CA GLY A 131 9.90 8.32 -7.60
C GLY A 131 11.05 7.51 -7.01
N ASP A 132 12.06 8.13 -6.41
CA ASP A 132 13.27 7.41 -5.99
C ASP A 132 13.10 6.55 -4.72
N SER A 133 11.93 6.59 -4.08
CA SER A 133 11.62 5.80 -2.90
C SER A 133 10.12 5.70 -2.65
N VAL A 134 9.74 4.81 -1.72
CA VAL A 134 8.35 4.72 -1.24
C VAL A 134 7.95 5.88 -0.32
N LYS A 135 8.90 6.71 0.11
CA LYS A 135 8.73 7.92 0.95
C LYS A 135 8.16 7.72 2.36
N GLY A 136 7.38 6.66 2.59
CA GLY A 136 6.73 6.36 3.86
C GLY A 136 5.38 5.66 3.70
N LEU A 137 4.84 5.15 4.81
CA LEU A 137 3.50 4.54 4.82
C LEU A 137 2.39 5.46 4.27
N PRO A 138 2.36 6.78 4.57
CA PRO A 138 1.31 7.66 4.04
C PRO A 138 1.31 7.81 2.52
N GLN A 139 2.45 7.55 1.84
CA GLN A 139 2.52 7.71 0.38
C GLN A 139 1.56 6.76 -0.34
N GLY A 140 1.39 5.53 0.14
CA GLY A 140 0.47 4.57 -0.48
C GLY A 140 -1.00 4.98 -0.37
N LEU A 141 -1.35 5.72 0.69
CA LEU A 141 -2.67 6.34 0.83
C LEU A 141 -2.85 7.48 -0.18
N ILE A 142 -1.83 8.33 -0.37
CA ILE A 142 -1.85 9.43 -1.35
C ILE A 142 -1.97 8.86 -2.77
N ASP A 143 -1.18 7.85 -3.11
CA ASP A 143 -1.18 7.22 -4.42
C ASP A 143 -2.53 6.55 -4.73
N LEU A 144 -3.14 5.88 -3.74
CA LEU A 144 -4.46 5.29 -3.87
C LEU A 144 -5.56 6.36 -4.05
N ASP A 145 -5.50 7.45 -3.29
CA ASP A 145 -6.44 8.58 -3.40
C ASP A 145 -6.38 9.16 -4.83
N ASN A 146 -5.18 9.32 -5.38
CA ASN A 146 -4.95 9.77 -6.75
C ASN A 146 -5.41 8.74 -7.81
N ALA A 147 -5.20 7.44 -7.57
CA ALA A 147 -5.71 6.38 -8.44
C ALA A 147 -7.24 6.41 -8.53
N ILE A 148 -7.92 6.59 -7.39
CA ILE A 148 -9.39 6.69 -7.33
C ILE A 148 -9.87 7.96 -8.07
N ASN A 149 -9.19 9.09 -7.90
CA ASN A 149 -9.51 10.32 -8.62
C ASN A 149 -9.31 10.18 -10.14
N HIS A 150 -8.24 9.49 -10.56
CA HIS A 150 -8.00 9.15 -11.97
C HIS A 150 -9.13 8.31 -12.55
N ILE A 151 -9.51 7.22 -11.87
CA ILE A 151 -10.64 6.36 -12.29
C ILE A 151 -11.91 7.20 -12.47
N LYS A 152 -12.23 8.09 -11.53
CA LYS A 152 -13.42 8.95 -11.63
C LYS A 152 -13.39 9.92 -12.81
N SER A 153 -12.21 10.24 -13.32
CA SER A 153 -12.04 11.11 -14.49
C SER A 153 -12.21 10.39 -15.82
N VAL A 154 -12.13 9.05 -15.83
CA VAL A 154 -12.29 8.24 -17.04
C VAL A 154 -13.77 7.89 -17.22
N GLU A 155 -14.33 8.29 -18.36
CA GLU A 155 -15.78 8.17 -18.64
C GLU A 155 -16.28 6.72 -18.55
N GLU A 156 -15.45 5.73 -18.87
CA GLU A 156 -15.79 4.30 -18.76
C GLU A 156 -16.19 3.85 -17.35
N TYR A 157 -15.69 4.53 -16.30
CA TYR A 157 -15.93 4.14 -14.91
C TYR A 157 -16.98 5.00 -14.18
N LYS A 158 -17.48 6.05 -14.83
CA LYS A 158 -18.21 7.15 -14.20
C LYS A 158 -19.44 6.72 -13.40
N ASP A 159 -20.16 5.73 -13.90
CA ASP A 159 -21.40 5.22 -13.28
C ASP A 159 -21.21 3.86 -12.62
N LEU A 160 -19.96 3.36 -12.53
CA LEU A 160 -19.67 2.06 -11.95
C LEU A 160 -19.44 2.16 -10.44
N PRO A 161 -19.98 1.22 -9.66
CA PRO A 161 -19.67 1.14 -8.24
C PRO A 161 -18.18 0.79 -8.05
N LEU A 162 -17.57 1.43 -7.06
CA LEU A 162 -16.15 1.30 -6.75
C LEU A 162 -15.96 0.49 -5.46
N ALA A 163 -15.20 -0.58 -5.56
CA ALA A 163 -14.72 -1.36 -4.43
C ALA A 163 -13.19 -1.33 -4.35
N LEU A 164 -12.64 -1.53 -3.16
CA LEU A 164 -11.20 -1.55 -2.93
C LEU A 164 -10.75 -2.90 -2.37
N PHE A 165 -9.59 -3.35 -2.81
CA PHE A 165 -8.89 -4.49 -2.26
C PHE A 165 -7.47 -4.06 -1.91
N GLY A 166 -7.07 -4.23 -0.65
CA GLY A 166 -5.74 -3.86 -0.18
C GLY A 166 -5.10 -5.01 0.58
N HIS A 167 -3.79 -5.19 0.41
CA HIS A 167 -3.00 -6.15 1.19
C HIS A 167 -1.87 -5.46 1.96
N SER A 168 -1.74 -5.75 3.26
CA SER A 168 -0.71 -5.19 4.15
C SER A 168 -0.67 -3.66 4.08
N TRP A 169 0.38 -3.06 3.52
CA TRP A 169 0.45 -1.62 3.28
C TRP A 169 -0.72 -1.09 2.43
N GLY A 170 -1.12 -1.83 1.40
CA GLY A 170 -2.32 -1.51 0.63
C GLY A 170 -3.60 -1.63 1.45
N ALA A 171 -3.68 -2.57 2.40
CA ALA A 171 -4.81 -2.69 3.32
C ALA A 171 -4.91 -1.47 4.25
N TYR A 172 -3.76 -0.99 4.76
CA TYR A 172 -3.67 0.28 5.48
C TYR A 172 -4.19 1.45 4.62
N ALA A 173 -3.78 1.53 3.35
CA ALA A 173 -4.23 2.59 2.44
C ALA A 173 -5.74 2.56 2.19
N VAL A 174 -6.31 1.41 1.80
CA VAL A 174 -7.75 1.29 1.49
C VAL A 174 -8.64 1.51 2.71
N GLY A 175 -8.17 1.19 3.92
CA GLY A 175 -8.91 1.48 5.15
C GLY A 175 -8.96 2.98 5.46
N ASN A 176 -7.85 3.69 5.24
CA ASN A 176 -7.73 5.12 5.57
C ASN A 176 -8.29 6.05 4.48
N VAL A 177 -8.34 5.61 3.22
CA VAL A 177 -8.81 6.46 2.10
C VAL A 177 -10.30 6.77 2.17
N LEU A 178 -11.08 5.99 2.91
CA LEU A 178 -12.53 6.16 3.03
C LEU A 178 -12.95 7.52 3.60
N TYR A 179 -12.09 8.18 4.39
CA TYR A 179 -12.34 9.55 4.86
C TYR A 179 -12.38 10.57 3.71
N ARG A 180 -11.63 10.31 2.63
CA ARG A 180 -11.52 11.17 1.45
C ARG A 180 -12.40 10.72 0.29
N GLN A 181 -12.70 9.42 0.23
CA GLN A 181 -13.42 8.78 -0.86
C GLN A 181 -14.71 8.09 -0.36
N PRO A 182 -15.68 8.83 0.19
CA PRO A 182 -16.88 8.27 0.81
C PRO A 182 -17.83 7.55 -0.17
N GLN A 183 -17.60 7.67 -1.48
CA GLN A 183 -18.38 6.96 -2.51
C GLN A 183 -17.98 5.50 -2.69
N VAL A 184 -16.83 5.07 -2.14
CA VAL A 184 -16.40 3.67 -2.16
C VAL A 184 -17.46 2.81 -1.48
N LYS A 185 -17.90 1.76 -2.16
CA LYS A 185 -19.02 0.91 -1.72
C LYS A 185 -18.60 -0.22 -0.79
N ALA A 186 -17.39 -0.74 -0.98
CA ALA A 186 -16.89 -1.85 -0.20
C ALA A 186 -15.35 -1.87 -0.18
N VAL A 187 -14.79 -2.42 0.90
CA VAL A 187 -13.34 -2.58 1.06
C VAL A 187 -13.02 -3.97 1.62
N ALA A 188 -12.09 -4.67 0.97
CA ALA A 188 -11.45 -5.86 1.50
C ALA A 188 -10.03 -5.51 2.00
N MET A 189 -9.81 -5.58 3.32
CA MET A 189 -8.52 -5.33 3.97
C MET A 189 -7.86 -6.66 4.34
N ILE A 190 -6.83 -7.06 3.60
CA ILE A 190 -6.13 -8.33 3.82
C ILE A 190 -4.82 -8.08 4.56
N ALA A 191 -4.65 -8.72 5.74
CA ALA A 191 -3.47 -8.54 6.59
C ALA A 191 -3.13 -7.06 6.85
N GLY A 192 -4.15 -6.21 6.93
CA GLY A 192 -4.00 -4.80 7.24
C GLY A 192 -3.67 -4.55 8.69
N PHE A 193 -3.17 -3.36 8.95
CA PHE A 193 -2.87 -2.86 10.29
C PHE A 193 -3.45 -1.46 10.40
N ASN A 194 -3.98 -1.15 11.58
CA ASN A 194 -4.48 0.18 11.90
C ASN A 194 -3.46 0.99 12.75
N GLU A 195 -2.51 0.31 13.40
CA GLU A 195 -1.50 0.90 14.27
C GLU A 195 -0.11 0.27 14.05
N THR A 196 0.96 1.08 14.10
CA THR A 196 2.36 0.67 13.87
C THR A 196 2.87 -0.42 14.81
N GLU A 197 2.25 -0.59 15.98
CA GLU A 197 2.62 -1.61 16.96
C GLU A 197 2.26 -3.03 16.50
N GLU A 198 1.17 -3.18 15.74
CA GLU A 198 0.72 -4.48 15.21
C GLU A 198 1.67 -5.01 14.12
N PHE A 199 2.28 -4.11 13.33
CA PHE A 199 3.31 -4.43 12.34
C PHE A 199 4.59 -5.00 12.98
N MET A 200 4.99 -4.48 14.15
CA MET A 200 6.21 -4.89 14.85
C MET A 200 6.09 -6.24 15.57
N ASN A 201 4.86 -6.66 15.91
CA ASN A 201 4.64 -7.80 16.81
C ASN A 201 4.32 -9.15 16.14
N LYS A 202 4.02 -9.24 14.83
CA LYS A 202 3.36 -10.47 14.34
C LYS A 202 3.91 -11.25 13.14
N TYR A 203 4.84 -10.80 12.28
CA TYR A 203 5.21 -11.66 11.13
C TYR A 203 6.68 -11.61 10.68
N LEU A 204 7.42 -12.67 11.05
CA LEU A 204 8.62 -13.17 10.36
C LEU A 204 8.43 -14.67 10.09
N ASP A 205 7.62 -15.01 9.09
CA ASP A 205 7.82 -16.26 8.34
C ASP A 205 7.48 -16.01 6.86
N LYS A 206 8.53 -15.85 6.05
CA LYS A 206 8.47 -15.58 4.62
C LYS A 206 8.85 -16.84 3.85
N LYS A 207 7.95 -17.84 3.79
CA LYS A 207 7.96 -18.88 2.75
C LYS A 207 6.54 -19.40 2.50
N LYS A 208 5.86 -18.81 1.51
CA LYS A 208 4.81 -19.43 0.68
C LYS A 208 4.37 -18.45 -0.41
N CYS A 209 4.31 -18.92 -1.65
CA CYS A 209 3.58 -18.23 -2.71
C CYS A 209 2.11 -18.13 -2.31
N PHE A 210 1.50 -16.97 -2.58
CA PHE A 210 0.11 -16.67 -2.22
C PHE A 210 -0.83 -17.28 -3.26
N GLU A 211 -1.38 -18.45 -2.97
CA GLU A 211 -2.54 -18.93 -3.70
C GLU A 211 -3.81 -18.29 -3.10
N PRO A 212 -4.72 -17.75 -3.93
CA PRO A 212 -5.98 -17.23 -3.43
C PRO A 212 -6.79 -18.35 -2.78
N ASP A 213 -7.20 -18.17 -1.52
CA ASP A 213 -8.12 -19.08 -0.83
C ASP A 213 -9.52 -18.94 -1.46
N PRO A 214 -10.07 -19.99 -2.10
CA PRO A 214 -11.33 -19.89 -2.83
C PRO A 214 -12.53 -19.51 -1.94
N MET A 215 -12.53 -19.93 -0.68
CA MET A 215 -13.61 -19.63 0.25
C MET A 215 -13.57 -18.16 0.69
N LEU A 216 -12.38 -17.64 1.00
CA LEU A 216 -12.18 -16.22 1.28
C LEU A 216 -12.58 -15.36 0.07
N MET A 217 -12.17 -15.78 -1.12
CA MET A 217 -12.48 -15.08 -2.36
C MET A 217 -13.96 -15.08 -2.69
N GLY A 218 -14.65 -16.19 -2.47
CA GLY A 218 -16.11 -16.26 -2.57
C GLY A 218 -16.80 -15.25 -1.66
N ARG A 219 -16.39 -15.15 -0.39
CA ARG A 219 -16.97 -14.19 0.56
C ARG A 219 -16.73 -12.73 0.18
N ILE A 220 -15.55 -12.42 -0.36
CA ILE A 220 -15.24 -11.06 -0.82
C ILE A 220 -16.12 -10.69 -2.01
N ILE A 221 -16.33 -11.59 -2.95
CA ILE A 221 -17.24 -11.37 -4.08
C ILE A 221 -18.69 -11.24 -3.62
N GLU A 222 -19.16 -12.10 -2.71
CA GLU A 222 -20.52 -11.98 -2.15
C GLU A 222 -20.75 -10.60 -1.52
N MET A 223 -19.76 -10.09 -0.78
CA MET A 223 -19.79 -8.74 -0.23
C MET A 223 -19.82 -7.68 -1.34
N PHE A 224 -18.91 -7.75 -2.31
CA PHE A 224 -18.87 -6.79 -3.41
C PHE A 224 -20.16 -6.80 -4.23
N ASP A 225 -20.66 -7.97 -4.62
CA ASP A 225 -21.94 -8.14 -5.34
C ASP A 225 -23.13 -7.61 -4.53
N THR A 226 -23.06 -7.61 -3.20
CA THR A 226 -24.12 -7.07 -2.33
C THR A 226 -24.13 -5.55 -2.30
N TYR A 227 -22.96 -4.91 -2.23
CA TYR A 227 -22.83 -3.47 -2.02
C TYR A 227 -22.55 -2.66 -3.29
N CYS A 228 -22.11 -3.32 -4.37
CA CYS A 228 -21.81 -2.72 -5.68
C CYS A 228 -22.95 -2.98 -6.68
N LYS A 229 -24.19 -2.69 -6.28
CA LYS A 229 -25.37 -2.70 -7.17
C LYS A 229 -25.84 -1.28 -7.48
#